data_AF-A0A521NCP5-F1
#
_entry.id   AF-A0A521NCP5-F1
#
_cell.length_a   1.000
_cell.length_b   1.000
_cell.length_c   1.000
_cell.angle_alpha   90.00
_cell.angle_beta   90.00
_cell.angle_gamma   90.00
#
_symmetry.space_group_name_H-M   'P 1'
#
loop_
_entity.id
_entity.type
_entity.pdbx_description
1 polymer ?
#
loop_
_entity_poly.entity_id
_entity_poly.type
_entity_poly.pdbx_seq_one_letter_code
_entity_poly.pdbx_strand_id
1 'polypeptide(L)'
;MADGAYRWQGNWPSPDAARVAEIDAGWDEAGVGAFAEPVRAAAVERIERALAAARTGDLTEAAAELTHARSVLDDLDPAALEPRRGLAGLFDSRRTRLKRFRDAWARAAAGLTGTATELVGRVEAAGRRSGALDGVWTEIRDALADLDAHLAAAAGRLTGHAPAEGEAPHPLLARRATLDACRAAALQALPLIRSAQNADARASEALKACADGVTAWRDDWKEALGLSGKRPKSIRPDRDRLARTRDDLRARIDRALAELTASRGRRAEVESRMAELRRPL
;
A
#
# COMPACT_ATOMS: atom_id res chain seq x y z
N MET A 1 20.44 -15.16 26.36
CA MET A 1 20.38 -14.41 25.08
C MET A 1 19.29 -13.38 25.25
N ALA A 2 19.67 -12.12 25.46
CA ALA A 2 18.80 -11.06 25.94
C ALA A 2 18.33 -10.14 24.79
N ASP A 3 17.07 -9.71 24.93
CA ASP A 3 16.21 -9.03 23.99
C ASP A 3 16.79 -7.80 23.29
N GLY A 4 16.63 -7.78 21.96
CA GLY A 4 16.76 -6.60 21.10
C GLY A 4 15.60 -5.61 21.22
N ALA A 5 14.72 -5.73 22.23
CA ALA A 5 13.53 -4.90 22.44
C ALA A 5 13.83 -3.51 23.03
N TYR A 6 15.06 -3.25 23.48
CA TYR A 6 15.40 -2.02 24.23
C TYR A 6 15.63 -0.75 23.40
N ARG A 7 15.67 -0.82 22.06
CA ARG A 7 16.05 0.37 21.24
C ARG A 7 14.95 1.41 21.02
N TRP A 8 13.71 1.18 21.49
CA TRP A 8 12.61 2.14 21.33
C TRP A 8 12.13 2.79 22.64
N GLN A 9 12.75 2.48 23.78
CA GLN A 9 12.30 2.95 25.11
C GLN A 9 12.79 4.38 25.47
N GLY A 10 13.59 5.05 24.63
CA GLY A 10 14.22 6.32 25.00
C GLY A 10 13.34 7.58 24.91
N ASN A 11 12.27 7.59 24.11
CA ASN A 11 11.51 8.81 23.77
C ASN A 11 9.98 8.68 23.90
N TRP A 12 9.45 7.60 24.46
CA TRP A 12 8.00 7.51 24.72
C TRP A 12 7.68 8.32 25.98
N PRO A 13 6.68 9.23 25.95
CA PRO A 13 6.35 10.04 27.11
C PRO A 13 5.91 9.14 28.28
N SER A 14 6.25 9.58 29.50
CA SER A 14 5.72 8.94 30.71
C SER A 14 4.17 8.98 30.70
N PRO A 15 3.50 7.98 31.30
CA PRO A 15 2.05 8.02 31.47
C PRO A 15 1.61 9.29 32.22
N ASP A 16 0.45 9.83 31.85
CA ASP A 16 -0.13 10.99 32.54
C ASP A 16 -0.46 10.65 34.00
N ALA A 17 0.20 11.34 34.93
CA ALA A 17 0.04 11.13 36.36
C ALA A 17 -1.40 11.36 36.85
N ALA A 18 -2.12 12.32 36.28
CA ALA A 18 -3.52 12.56 36.64
C ALA A 18 -4.39 11.36 36.24
N ARG A 19 -4.16 10.82 35.05
CA ARG A 19 -4.86 9.64 34.55
C ARG A 19 -4.57 8.40 35.38
N VAL A 20 -3.32 8.19 35.79
CA VAL A 20 -2.94 7.09 36.69
C VAL A 20 -3.67 7.20 38.03
N ALA A 21 -3.70 8.40 38.63
CA ALA A 21 -4.38 8.63 39.91
C ALA A 21 -5.89 8.40 39.81
N GLU A 22 -6.54 8.77 38.70
CA GLU A 22 -7.95 8.46 38.45
C GLU A 22 -8.23 6.95 38.41
N ILE A 23 -7.40 6.21 37.67
CA ILE A 23 -7.51 4.74 37.57
C ILE A 23 -7.35 4.11 38.96
N ASP A 24 -6.41 4.63 39.75
CA ASP A 24 -6.19 4.14 41.10
C ASP A 24 -7.33 4.47 42.06
N ALA A 25 -7.91 5.67 41.96
CA ALA A 25 -9.07 6.04 42.77
C ALA A 25 -10.31 5.18 42.47
N GLY A 26 -10.44 4.70 41.22
CA GLY A 26 -11.56 3.86 40.76
C GLY A 26 -11.40 2.36 40.98
N TRP A 27 -10.40 1.91 41.74
CA TRP A 27 -10.13 0.49 41.92
C TRP A 27 -11.18 -0.26 42.73
N ASP A 28 -11.44 -1.49 42.28
CA ASP A 28 -12.30 -2.46 42.95
C ASP A 28 -11.59 -3.82 43.03
N GLU A 29 -11.36 -4.28 44.26
CA GLU A 29 -10.73 -5.58 44.57
C GLU A 29 -11.56 -6.75 44.02
N ALA A 30 -12.90 -6.62 44.03
CA ALA A 30 -13.79 -7.64 43.48
C ALA A 30 -13.71 -7.72 41.94
N GLY A 31 -13.26 -6.63 41.29
CA GLY A 31 -13.16 -6.47 39.85
C GLY A 31 -11.79 -6.80 39.24
N VAL A 32 -10.80 -7.25 40.02
CA VAL A 32 -9.40 -7.47 39.56
C VAL A 32 -9.34 -8.32 38.28
N GLY A 33 -10.17 -9.36 38.18
CA GLY A 33 -10.22 -10.25 37.01
C GLY A 33 -10.59 -9.56 35.70
N ALA A 34 -11.28 -8.41 35.76
CA ALA A 34 -11.68 -7.61 34.61
C ALA A 34 -10.87 -6.30 34.48
N PHE A 35 -9.84 -6.09 35.32
CA PHE A 35 -9.04 -4.88 35.31
C PHE A 35 -8.55 -4.54 33.90
N ALA A 36 -8.82 -3.31 33.47
CA ALA A 36 -8.45 -2.74 32.16
C ALA A 36 -8.93 -3.55 30.91
N GLU A 37 -9.88 -4.47 31.06
CA GLU A 37 -10.38 -5.26 29.92
C GLU A 37 -10.90 -4.40 28.76
N PRO A 38 -11.70 -3.34 28.99
CA PRO A 38 -12.19 -2.51 27.89
C PRO A 38 -11.05 -1.85 27.09
N VAL A 39 -9.99 -1.40 27.77
CA VAL A 39 -8.83 -0.77 27.14
C VAL A 39 -8.04 -1.79 26.32
N ARG A 40 -7.82 -2.99 26.87
CA ARG A 40 -7.20 -4.10 26.14
C ARG A 40 -7.98 -4.45 24.88
N ALA A 41 -9.29 -4.69 25.01
CA ALA A 41 -10.15 -5.07 23.90
C ALA A 41 -10.15 -4.01 22.79
N ALA A 42 -10.20 -2.73 23.17
CA ALA A 42 -10.17 -1.62 22.22
C ALA A 42 -8.82 -1.50 21.49
N ALA A 43 -7.69 -1.81 22.17
CA ALA A 43 -6.37 -1.87 21.53
C ALA A 43 -6.26 -3.05 20.55
N VAL A 44 -6.78 -4.22 20.91
CA VAL A 44 -6.84 -5.41 20.02
C VAL A 44 -7.67 -5.10 18.79
N GLU A 45 -8.86 -4.53 18.95
CA GLU A 45 -9.75 -4.14 17.84
C GLU A 45 -9.06 -3.18 16.86
N ARG A 46 -8.30 -2.19 17.36
CA ARG A 46 -7.51 -1.27 16.52
C ARG A 46 -6.42 -1.99 15.73
N ILE A 47 -5.71 -2.95 16.34
CA ILE A 47 -4.72 -3.78 15.66
C ILE A 47 -5.39 -4.64 14.58
N GLU A 48 -6.58 -5.19 14.86
CA GLU A 48 -7.35 -5.94 13.88
C GLU A 48 -7.81 -5.08 12.70
N ARG A 49 -8.24 -3.84 12.95
CA ARG A 49 -8.56 -2.88 11.90
C ARG A 49 -7.33 -2.52 11.06
N ALA A 50 -6.16 -2.37 11.67
CA ALA A 50 -4.90 -2.17 10.94
C ALA A 50 -4.59 -3.35 10.02
N LEU A 51 -4.73 -4.59 10.52
CA LEU A 51 -4.54 -5.81 9.74
C LEU A 51 -5.55 -5.91 8.59
N ALA A 52 -6.82 -5.61 8.85
CA ALA A 52 -7.86 -5.60 7.81
C ALA A 52 -7.52 -4.60 6.70
N ALA A 53 -7.12 -3.38 7.06
CA ALA A 53 -6.66 -2.38 6.09
C ALA A 53 -5.42 -2.86 5.32
N ALA A 54 -4.44 -3.47 5.99
CA ALA A 54 -3.24 -4.04 5.37
C ALA A 54 -3.52 -5.23 4.43
N ARG A 55 -4.66 -5.91 4.56
CA ARG A 55 -5.12 -6.94 3.62
C ARG A 55 -5.80 -6.37 2.37
N THR A 56 -6.32 -5.15 2.43
CA THR A 56 -7.07 -4.56 1.31
C THR A 56 -6.18 -3.95 0.24
N GLY A 57 -6.44 -4.21 -1.04
CA GLY A 57 -5.70 -3.59 -2.15
C GLY A 57 -4.87 -4.60 -2.93
N ASP A 58 -5.53 -5.64 -3.45
CA ASP A 58 -4.89 -6.57 -4.37
C ASP A 58 -4.39 -5.81 -5.62
N LEU A 59 -3.11 -6.02 -5.93
CA LEU A 59 -2.43 -5.43 -7.09
C LEU A 59 -2.38 -6.40 -8.28
N THR A 60 -2.98 -7.59 -8.15
CA THR A 60 -3.00 -8.62 -9.21
C THR A 60 -3.70 -8.14 -10.46
N GLU A 61 -4.86 -7.50 -10.32
CA GLU A 61 -5.59 -6.94 -11.47
C GLU A 61 -4.79 -5.85 -12.19
N ALA A 62 -4.16 -4.94 -11.44
CA ALA A 62 -3.32 -3.89 -12.01
C ALA A 62 -2.14 -4.48 -12.81
N ALA A 63 -1.53 -5.56 -12.30
CA ALA A 63 -0.46 -6.26 -13.01
C ALA A 63 -0.98 -6.94 -14.30
N ALA A 64 -2.18 -7.53 -14.28
CA ALA A 64 -2.80 -8.11 -15.45
C ALA A 64 -3.14 -7.05 -16.51
N GLU A 65 -3.72 -5.92 -16.10
CA GLU A 65 -4.01 -4.78 -16.97
C GLU A 65 -2.75 -4.21 -17.61
N LEU A 66 -1.67 -4.03 -16.85
CA LEU A 66 -0.39 -3.56 -17.38
C LEU A 66 0.27 -4.57 -18.32
N THR A 67 0.13 -5.87 -18.05
CA THR A 67 0.61 -6.92 -18.96
C THR A 67 -0.15 -6.90 -20.28
N HIS A 68 -1.47 -6.70 -20.23
CA HIS A 68 -2.28 -6.53 -21.42
C HIS A 68 -1.90 -5.25 -22.19
N ALA A 69 -1.75 -4.13 -21.48
CA ALA A 69 -1.30 -2.87 -22.07
C ALA A 69 0.06 -2.99 -22.77
N ARG A 70 1.00 -3.73 -22.17
CA ARG A 70 2.30 -4.06 -22.78
C ARG A 70 2.14 -4.83 -24.09
N SER A 71 1.27 -5.86 -24.12
CA SER A 71 0.99 -6.61 -25.35
C SER A 71 0.39 -5.73 -26.44
N VAL A 72 -0.60 -4.91 -26.10
CA VAL A 72 -1.24 -3.97 -27.05
C VAL A 72 -0.23 -2.99 -27.62
N LEU A 73 0.72 -2.53 -26.81
CA LEU A 73 1.78 -1.63 -27.23
C LEU A 73 2.82 -2.33 -28.12
N ASP A 74 3.20 -3.57 -27.80
CA ASP A 74 4.16 -4.35 -28.58
C ASP A 74 3.61 -4.69 -29.99
N ASP A 75 2.29 -4.85 -30.13
CA ASP A 75 1.63 -5.07 -31.44
C ASP A 75 1.67 -3.83 -32.36
N LEU A 76 1.97 -2.64 -31.81
CA LEU A 76 2.16 -1.42 -32.59
C LEU A 76 3.61 -1.29 -33.07
N ASP A 77 3.93 -1.98 -34.17
CA ASP A 77 5.26 -1.92 -34.77
C ASP A 77 5.38 -0.83 -35.86
N PRO A 78 6.19 0.24 -35.66
CA PRO A 78 6.44 1.25 -36.69
C PRO A 78 7.04 0.69 -37.99
N ALA A 79 7.67 -0.49 -37.97
CA ALA A 79 8.16 -1.13 -39.20
C ALA A 79 7.02 -1.54 -40.14
N ALA A 80 5.78 -1.68 -39.65
CA ALA A 80 4.60 -1.91 -40.48
C ALA A 80 4.27 -0.75 -41.46
N LEU A 81 4.96 0.40 -41.32
CA LEU A 81 4.90 1.52 -42.26
C LEU A 81 5.83 1.32 -43.48
N GLU A 82 6.79 0.39 -43.42
CA GLU A 82 7.63 0.02 -44.56
C GLU A 82 6.85 -0.77 -45.62
N PRO A 83 7.18 -0.59 -46.91
CA PRO A 83 6.69 -1.49 -47.95
C PRO A 83 7.16 -2.93 -47.69
N ARG A 84 6.24 -3.89 -47.83
CA ARG A 84 6.62 -5.30 -47.84
C ARG A 84 7.55 -5.59 -49.03
N ARG A 85 8.56 -6.44 -48.82
CA ARG A 85 9.47 -6.88 -49.89
C ARG A 85 8.79 -7.91 -50.81
N GLY A 86 9.21 -7.96 -52.08
CA GLY A 86 8.68 -8.93 -53.06
C GLY A 86 7.30 -8.58 -53.62
N LEU A 87 6.61 -9.59 -54.18
CA LEU A 87 5.32 -9.42 -54.89
C LEU A 87 4.20 -8.85 -54.00
N ALA A 88 4.26 -9.10 -52.68
CA ALA A 88 3.32 -8.52 -51.71
C ALA A 88 3.41 -6.99 -51.61
N GLY A 89 4.54 -6.38 -52.02
CA GLY A 89 4.75 -4.94 -52.03
C GLY A 89 4.04 -4.20 -53.17
N LEU A 90 3.67 -4.89 -54.26
CA LEU A 90 3.06 -4.28 -55.45
C LEU A 90 1.65 -3.73 -55.18
N PHE A 91 0.92 -4.30 -54.23
CA PHE A 91 -0.43 -3.88 -53.84
C PHE A 91 -0.46 -3.07 -52.53
N ASP A 92 0.70 -2.90 -51.90
CA ASP A 92 0.82 -2.25 -50.61
C ASP A 92 1.13 -0.76 -50.82
N SER A 93 0.08 0.03 -51.04
CA SER A 93 0.25 1.48 -51.19
C SER A 93 0.59 2.11 -49.83
N ARG A 94 1.46 3.13 -49.85
CA ARG A 94 1.80 3.90 -48.64
C ARG A 94 0.56 4.48 -47.94
N ARG A 95 -0.42 4.95 -48.71
CA ARG A 95 -1.67 5.51 -48.18
C ARG A 95 -2.48 4.44 -47.45
N THR A 96 -2.57 3.24 -48.01
CA THR A 96 -3.26 2.10 -47.41
C THR A 96 -2.57 1.64 -46.12
N ARG A 97 -1.23 1.51 -46.12
CA ARG A 97 -0.46 1.20 -44.90
C ARG A 97 -0.69 2.21 -43.79
N LEU A 98 -0.56 3.50 -44.11
CA LEU A 98 -0.71 4.56 -43.14
C LEU A 98 -2.13 4.60 -42.56
N LYS A 99 -3.16 4.36 -43.39
CA LYS A 99 -4.54 4.24 -42.92
C LYS A 99 -4.69 3.07 -41.94
N ARG A 100 -4.25 1.86 -42.31
CA ARG A 100 -4.30 0.67 -41.45
C ARG A 100 -3.56 0.88 -40.12
N PHE A 101 -2.38 1.50 -40.16
CA PHE A 101 -1.59 1.78 -38.98
C PHE A 101 -2.28 2.79 -38.05
N ARG A 102 -2.88 3.86 -38.62
CA ARG A 102 -3.69 4.82 -37.85
C ARG A 102 -4.90 4.16 -37.19
N ASP A 103 -5.57 3.25 -37.90
CA ASP A 103 -6.72 2.51 -37.36
C ASP A 103 -6.30 1.58 -36.21
N ALA A 104 -5.14 0.92 -36.34
CA ALA A 104 -4.57 0.09 -35.28
C ALA A 104 -4.17 0.94 -34.05
N TRP A 105 -3.47 2.05 -34.29
CA TRP A 105 -3.12 2.99 -33.23
C TRP A 105 -4.35 3.54 -32.52
N ALA A 106 -5.41 3.93 -33.24
CA ALA A 106 -6.62 4.49 -32.63
C ALA A 106 -7.28 3.51 -31.65
N ARG A 107 -7.34 2.22 -32.00
CA ARG A 107 -7.85 1.16 -31.11
C ARG A 107 -6.96 0.97 -29.89
N ALA A 108 -5.65 0.85 -30.10
CA ALA A 108 -4.68 0.70 -29.02
C ALA A 108 -4.68 1.92 -28.08
N ALA A 109 -4.74 3.14 -28.62
CA ALA A 109 -4.81 4.37 -27.85
C ALA A 109 -6.07 4.46 -26.99
N ALA A 110 -7.23 4.04 -27.52
CA ALA A 110 -8.45 3.96 -26.73
C ALA A 110 -8.33 2.93 -25.59
N GLY A 111 -7.83 1.73 -25.88
CA GLY A 111 -7.60 0.69 -24.87
C GLY A 111 -6.63 1.13 -23.77
N LEU A 112 -5.47 1.67 -24.15
CA LEU A 112 -4.46 2.15 -23.21
C LEU A 112 -4.95 3.36 -22.40
N THR A 113 -5.77 4.25 -22.98
CA THR A 113 -6.40 5.33 -22.21
C THR A 113 -7.36 4.77 -21.16
N GLY A 114 -8.13 3.73 -21.49
CA GLY A 114 -8.95 3.00 -20.51
C GLY A 114 -8.10 2.44 -19.37
N THR A 115 -6.99 1.76 -19.69
CA THR A 115 -6.04 1.29 -18.68
C THR A 115 -5.52 2.44 -17.82
N ALA A 116 -5.12 3.58 -18.40
CA ALA A 116 -4.63 4.72 -17.64
C ALA A 116 -5.69 5.27 -16.65
N THR A 117 -6.96 5.33 -17.04
CA THR A 117 -8.06 5.70 -16.15
C THR A 117 -8.20 4.74 -14.97
N GLU A 118 -8.15 3.43 -15.23
CA GLU A 118 -8.19 2.39 -14.20
C GLU A 118 -7.00 2.52 -13.22
N LEU A 119 -5.79 2.76 -13.73
CA LEU A 119 -4.61 3.00 -12.90
C LEU A 119 -4.79 4.21 -11.98
N VAL A 120 -5.35 5.32 -12.48
CA VAL A 120 -5.65 6.51 -11.68
C VAL A 120 -6.65 6.18 -10.56
N GLY A 121 -7.73 5.44 -10.87
CA GLY A 121 -8.69 4.99 -9.86
C GLY A 121 -8.05 4.16 -8.75
N ARG A 122 -7.07 3.30 -9.09
CA ARG A 122 -6.29 2.52 -8.12
C ARG A 122 -5.36 3.38 -7.26
N VAL A 123 -4.74 4.41 -7.83
CA VAL A 123 -3.94 5.40 -7.08
C VAL A 123 -4.80 6.12 -6.05
N GLU A 124 -6.01 6.55 -6.43
CA GLU A 124 -6.95 7.19 -5.49
C GLU A 124 -7.40 6.23 -4.38
N ALA A 125 -7.67 4.97 -4.72
CA ALA A 125 -8.03 3.94 -3.75
C ALA A 125 -6.90 3.69 -2.74
N ALA A 126 -5.64 3.68 -3.19
CA ALA A 126 -4.47 3.59 -2.33
C ALA A 126 -4.35 4.82 -1.41
N GLY A 127 -4.63 6.03 -1.93
CA GLY A 127 -4.69 7.25 -1.12
C GLY A 127 -5.73 7.17 0.01
N ARG A 128 -6.95 6.69 -0.29
CA ARG A 128 -8.00 6.48 0.72
C ARG A 128 -7.59 5.48 1.80
N ARG A 129 -6.97 4.36 1.40
CA ARG A 129 -6.42 3.38 2.37
C ARG A 129 -5.32 3.97 3.24
N SER A 130 -4.42 4.76 2.67
CA SER A 130 -3.37 5.42 3.44
C SER A 130 -3.95 6.33 4.52
N GLY A 131 -4.98 7.12 4.19
CA GLY A 131 -5.68 7.97 5.16
C GLY A 131 -6.39 7.17 6.25
N ALA A 132 -7.02 6.03 5.91
CA ALA A 132 -7.60 5.13 6.90
C ALA A 132 -6.53 4.55 7.86
N LEU A 133 -5.37 4.17 7.32
CA LEU A 133 -4.24 3.70 8.11
C LEU A 133 -3.65 4.78 9.03
N ASP A 134 -3.64 6.06 8.62
CA ASP A 134 -3.23 7.17 9.48
C ASP A 134 -4.19 7.37 10.67
N GLY A 135 -5.49 7.21 10.44
CA GLY A 135 -6.51 7.21 11.50
C GLY A 135 -6.25 6.09 12.51
N VAL A 136 -6.11 4.85 12.04
CA VAL A 136 -5.82 3.70 12.90
C VAL A 136 -4.48 3.86 13.64
N TRP A 137 -3.45 4.39 12.98
CA TRP A 137 -2.16 4.65 13.62
C TRP A 137 -2.29 5.60 14.81
N THR A 138 -3.07 6.67 14.65
CA THR A 138 -3.34 7.65 15.72
C THR A 138 -4.09 6.99 16.87
N GLU A 139 -5.12 6.21 16.56
CA GLU A 139 -5.91 5.49 17.56
C GLU A 139 -5.10 4.44 18.34
N ILE A 140 -4.16 3.74 17.70
CA ILE A 140 -3.25 2.81 18.39
C ILE A 140 -2.30 3.57 19.31
N ARG A 141 -1.78 4.71 18.86
CA ARG A 141 -0.91 5.56 19.70
C ARG A 141 -1.67 6.05 20.94
N ASP A 142 -2.92 6.45 20.80
CA ASP A 142 -3.73 6.91 21.93
C ASP A 142 -4.09 5.74 22.86
N ALA A 143 -4.41 4.56 22.31
CA ALA A 143 -4.63 3.35 23.11
C ALA A 143 -3.38 2.91 23.90
N LEU A 144 -2.17 3.15 23.36
CA LEU A 144 -0.92 2.91 24.09
C LEU A 144 -0.81 3.78 25.34
N ALA A 145 -1.19 5.06 25.25
CA ALA A 145 -1.18 5.95 26.42
C ALA A 145 -2.15 5.47 27.51
N ASP A 146 -3.32 4.97 27.13
CA ASP A 146 -4.28 4.38 28.07
C ASP A 146 -3.76 3.08 28.70
N LEU A 147 -3.16 2.19 27.90
CA LEU A 147 -2.52 0.96 28.40
C LEU A 147 -1.39 1.28 29.39
N ASP A 148 -0.55 2.27 29.05
CA ASP A 148 0.54 2.76 29.90
C ASP A 148 0.05 3.27 31.26
N ALA A 149 -1.05 4.02 31.28
CA ALA A 149 -1.65 4.50 32.52
C ALA A 149 -2.16 3.34 33.41
N HIS A 150 -2.82 2.33 32.83
CA HIS A 150 -3.29 1.16 33.58
C HIS A 150 -2.15 0.28 34.07
N LEU A 151 -1.07 0.13 33.28
CA LEU A 151 0.12 -0.60 33.69
C LEU A 151 0.85 0.09 34.84
N ALA A 152 0.95 1.42 34.82
CA ALA A 152 1.53 2.20 35.90
C ALA A 152 0.72 2.09 37.20
N ALA A 153 -0.61 2.21 37.12
CA ALA A 153 -1.50 2.00 38.26
C ALA A 153 -1.36 0.58 38.84
N ALA A 154 -1.34 -0.44 37.98
CA ALA A 154 -1.14 -1.82 38.40
C ALA A 154 0.24 -2.04 39.08
N ALA A 155 1.30 -1.42 38.55
CA ALA A 155 2.62 -1.49 39.15
C ALA A 155 2.67 -0.85 40.54
N GLY A 156 2.08 0.34 40.72
CA GLY A 156 2.01 1.03 42.02
C GLY A 156 1.28 0.21 43.08
N ARG A 157 0.23 -0.51 42.70
CA ARG A 157 -0.49 -1.43 43.60
C ARG A 157 0.35 -2.64 44.01
N LEU A 158 1.00 -3.26 43.03
CA LEU A 158 1.81 -4.45 43.28
C LEU A 158 3.04 -4.13 44.15
N THR A 159 3.61 -2.93 44.07
CA THR A 159 4.69 -2.52 44.98
C THR A 159 4.25 -2.42 46.45
N GLY A 160 2.96 -2.22 46.71
CA GLY A 160 2.38 -2.22 48.05
C GLY A 160 2.04 -3.61 48.59
N HIS A 161 2.17 -4.67 47.78
CA HIS A 161 1.75 -6.03 48.12
C HIS A 161 2.96 -6.96 48.22
N ALA A 162 3.42 -7.23 49.45
CA ALA A 162 4.42 -8.26 49.71
C ALA A 162 3.69 -9.58 50.05
N PRO A 163 3.76 -10.62 49.20
CA PRO A 163 3.06 -11.87 49.46
C PRO A 163 3.62 -12.54 50.72
N ALA A 164 2.73 -13.06 51.57
CA ALA A 164 3.16 -13.89 52.68
C ALA A 164 3.69 -15.24 52.16
N GLU A 165 4.56 -15.89 52.94
CA GLU A 165 5.18 -17.16 52.54
C GLU A 165 4.10 -18.25 52.32
N GLY A 166 4.01 -18.76 51.08
CA GLY A 166 3.00 -19.76 50.69
C GLY A 166 1.70 -19.21 50.10
N GLU A 167 1.55 -17.89 49.97
CA GLU A 167 0.37 -17.26 49.37
C GLU A 167 0.38 -17.33 47.84
N ALA A 168 -0.81 -17.47 47.25
CA ALA A 168 -0.95 -17.47 45.79
C ALA A 168 -0.58 -16.09 45.20
N PRO A 169 -0.02 -16.02 43.98
CA PRO A 169 0.30 -14.74 43.34
C PRO A 169 -0.95 -13.87 43.19
N HIS A 170 -0.81 -12.57 43.46
CA HIS A 170 -1.90 -11.61 43.32
C HIS A 170 -2.48 -11.65 41.89
N PRO A 171 -3.82 -11.79 41.69
CA PRO A 171 -4.42 -11.97 40.35
C PRO A 171 -4.11 -10.84 39.36
N LEU A 172 -3.86 -9.62 39.85
CA LEU A 172 -3.41 -8.48 39.05
C LEU A 172 -2.09 -8.73 38.30
N LEU A 173 -1.21 -9.62 38.77
CA LEU A 173 0.03 -9.98 38.07
C LEU A 173 -0.26 -10.59 36.69
N ALA A 174 -1.22 -11.51 36.62
CA ALA A 174 -1.62 -12.13 35.36
C ALA A 174 -2.25 -11.10 34.41
N ARG A 175 -3.12 -10.22 34.93
CA ARG A 175 -3.75 -9.16 34.13
C ARG A 175 -2.72 -8.17 33.60
N ARG A 176 -1.75 -7.76 34.44
CA ARG A 176 -0.65 -6.91 34.02
C ARG A 176 0.16 -7.54 32.89
N ALA A 177 0.49 -8.83 32.99
CA ALA A 177 1.21 -9.53 31.92
C ALA A 177 0.43 -9.53 30.59
N THR A 178 -0.89 -9.72 30.63
CA THR A 178 -1.75 -9.61 29.44
C THR A 178 -1.75 -8.19 28.85
N LEU A 179 -1.80 -7.16 29.69
CA LEU A 179 -1.74 -5.76 29.23
C LEU A 179 -0.37 -5.42 28.64
N ASP A 180 0.72 -5.90 29.24
CA ASP A 180 2.08 -5.73 28.73
C ASP A 180 2.24 -6.39 27.34
N ALA A 181 1.68 -7.59 27.15
CA ALA A 181 1.65 -8.25 25.84
C ALA A 181 0.85 -7.44 24.79
N CYS A 182 -0.32 -6.93 25.18
CA CYS A 182 -1.14 -6.07 24.33
C CYS A 182 -0.42 -4.78 23.94
N ARG A 183 0.22 -4.12 24.90
CA ARG A 183 1.05 -2.93 24.68
C ARG A 183 2.20 -3.21 23.73
N ALA A 184 2.93 -4.31 23.94
CA ALA A 184 4.04 -4.70 23.08
C ALA A 184 3.57 -4.95 21.64
N ALA A 185 2.41 -5.57 21.44
CA ALA A 185 1.82 -5.76 20.12
C ALA A 185 1.39 -4.44 19.47
N ALA A 186 0.72 -3.56 20.22
CA ALA A 186 0.32 -2.23 19.73
C ALA A 186 1.52 -1.37 19.31
N LEU A 187 2.62 -1.38 20.10
CA LEU A 187 3.86 -0.69 19.73
C LEU A 187 4.48 -1.25 18.44
N GLN A 188 4.49 -2.57 18.28
CA GLN A 188 5.01 -3.22 17.08
C GLN A 188 4.13 -2.99 15.84
N ALA A 189 2.83 -2.75 16.01
CA ALA A 189 1.91 -2.48 14.89
C ALA A 189 2.17 -1.11 14.22
N LEU A 190 2.60 -0.09 14.98
CA LEU A 190 2.83 1.26 14.46
C LEU A 190 3.82 1.32 13.27
N PRO A 191 5.05 0.77 13.34
CA PRO A 191 5.97 0.77 12.21
C PRO A 191 5.52 -0.13 11.05
N LEU A 192 4.72 -1.18 11.34
CA LEU A 192 4.15 -2.04 10.29
C LEU A 192 3.10 -1.30 9.46
N ILE A 193 2.26 -0.47 10.10
CA ILE A 193 1.32 0.41 9.40
C ILE A 193 2.07 1.35 8.43
N ARG A 194 3.15 1.98 8.91
CA ARG A 194 3.99 2.85 8.07
C ARG A 194 4.63 2.09 6.91
N SER A 195 5.03 0.84 7.15
CA SER A 195 5.59 -0.02 6.11
C SER A 195 4.56 -0.36 5.02
N ALA A 196 3.30 -0.63 5.39
CA ALA A 196 2.20 -0.82 4.44
C ALA A 196 1.95 0.45 3.61
N GLN A 197 1.87 1.61 4.26
CA GLN A 197 1.68 2.90 3.57
C GLN A 197 2.83 3.19 2.59
N ASN A 198 4.08 2.92 2.98
CA ASN A 198 5.24 3.09 2.10
C ASN A 198 5.19 2.17 0.87
N ALA A 199 4.73 0.92 1.03
CA ALA A 199 4.54 0.02 -0.10
C ALA A 199 3.46 0.53 -1.08
N ASP A 200 2.36 1.05 -0.55
CA ASP A 200 1.27 1.64 -1.35
C ASP A 200 1.68 2.94 -2.05
N ALA A 201 2.49 3.77 -1.40
CA ALA A 201 2.99 5.02 -1.97
C ALA A 201 3.86 4.77 -3.21
N ARG A 202 4.81 3.81 -3.12
CA ARG A 202 5.69 3.47 -4.26
C ARG A 202 4.92 2.86 -5.43
N ALA A 203 3.98 1.95 -5.14
CA ALA A 203 3.11 1.39 -6.16
C ALA A 203 2.29 2.49 -6.84
N SER A 204 1.69 3.39 -6.06
CA SER A 204 0.91 4.52 -6.56
C SER A 204 1.73 5.45 -7.45
N GLU A 205 2.96 5.77 -7.06
CA GLU A 205 3.86 6.61 -7.86
C GLU A 205 4.18 5.96 -9.21
N ALA A 206 4.49 4.66 -9.22
CA ALA A 206 4.78 3.93 -10.45
C ALA A 206 3.55 3.83 -11.37
N LEU A 207 2.37 3.57 -10.81
CA LEU A 207 1.10 3.54 -11.56
C LEU A 207 0.78 4.91 -12.16
N LYS A 208 0.93 6.00 -11.39
CA LYS A 208 0.72 7.36 -11.86
C LYS A 208 1.68 7.71 -13.00
N ALA A 209 2.97 7.43 -12.84
CA ALA A 209 3.97 7.66 -13.89
C ALA A 209 3.66 6.88 -15.18
N CYS A 210 3.09 5.68 -15.06
CA CYS A 210 2.64 4.90 -16.20
C CYS A 210 1.42 5.54 -16.88
N ALA A 211 0.40 5.96 -16.12
CA ALA A 211 -0.79 6.62 -16.64
C ALA A 211 -0.46 7.95 -17.36
N ASP A 212 0.41 8.77 -16.76
CA ASP A 212 0.92 10.00 -17.37
C ASP A 212 1.71 9.68 -18.65
N GLY A 213 2.50 8.61 -18.62
CA GLY A 213 3.25 8.11 -19.77
C GLY A 213 2.37 7.69 -20.94
N VAL A 214 1.23 7.04 -20.69
CA VAL A 214 0.24 6.69 -21.73
C VAL A 214 -0.33 7.95 -22.38
N THR A 215 -0.67 8.96 -21.57
CA THR A 215 -1.21 10.23 -22.07
C THR A 215 -0.19 10.92 -22.99
N ALA A 216 1.06 11.03 -22.55
CA ALA A 216 2.13 11.62 -23.33
C ALA A 216 2.41 10.85 -24.64
N TRP A 217 2.47 9.52 -24.57
CA TRP A 217 2.66 8.66 -25.75
C TRP A 217 1.53 8.84 -26.76
N ARG A 218 0.27 8.84 -26.30
CA ARG A 218 -0.90 9.03 -27.15
C ARG A 218 -0.84 10.36 -27.89
N ASP A 219 -0.56 11.44 -27.18
CA ASP A 219 -0.58 12.77 -27.75
C ASP A 219 0.58 12.97 -28.75
N ASP A 220 1.78 12.43 -28.43
CA ASP A 220 2.93 12.38 -29.33
C ASP A 220 2.62 11.60 -30.62
N TRP A 221 2.07 10.39 -30.50
CA TRP A 221 1.72 9.57 -31.66
C TRP A 221 0.59 10.17 -32.49
N LYS A 222 -0.40 10.82 -31.86
CA LYS A 222 -1.46 11.54 -32.57
C LYS A 222 -0.88 12.62 -33.47
N GLU A 223 0.12 13.36 -32.97
CA GLU A 223 0.84 14.35 -33.74
C GLU A 223 1.70 13.72 -34.85
N ALA A 224 2.54 12.75 -34.50
CA ALA A 224 3.46 12.08 -35.42
C ALA A 224 2.74 11.31 -36.54
N LEU A 225 1.48 10.93 -36.31
CA LEU A 225 0.59 10.32 -37.30
C LEU A 225 -0.28 11.33 -38.06
N GLY A 226 -0.15 12.63 -37.80
CA GLY A 226 -0.84 13.69 -38.53
C GLY A 226 -2.34 13.74 -38.24
N LEU A 227 -2.73 13.38 -37.01
CA LEU A 227 -4.12 13.26 -36.54
C LEU A 227 -4.54 14.41 -35.59
N SER A 228 -3.69 15.41 -35.39
CA SER A 228 -4.00 16.55 -34.49
C SER A 228 -5.04 17.54 -35.04
N GLY A 229 -5.34 17.50 -36.34
CA GLY A 229 -6.30 18.40 -36.98
C GLY A 229 -7.67 17.76 -37.25
N LYS A 230 -8.64 18.56 -37.74
CA LYS A 230 -10.00 18.07 -38.11
C LYS A 230 -10.00 16.96 -39.15
N ARG A 231 -8.95 16.86 -39.98
CA ARG A 231 -8.78 15.83 -41.02
C ARG A 231 -7.36 15.25 -40.96
N PRO A 232 -7.18 13.94 -41.19
CA PRO A 232 -5.85 13.33 -41.26
C PRO A 232 -4.97 13.98 -42.35
N LYS A 233 -3.78 14.44 -41.97
CA LYS A 233 -2.82 15.06 -42.92
C LYS A 233 -2.09 13.99 -43.73
N SER A 234 -1.68 14.32 -44.95
CA SER A 234 -0.72 13.49 -45.70
C SER A 234 0.69 13.78 -45.19
N ILE A 235 1.30 12.83 -44.49
CA ILE A 235 2.62 13.00 -43.88
C ILE A 235 3.51 11.76 -44.11
N ARG A 236 4.80 11.90 -43.83
CA ARG A 236 5.73 10.78 -43.61
C ARG A 236 5.95 10.66 -42.10
N PRO A 237 5.39 9.64 -41.42
CA PRO A 237 5.69 9.46 -40.01
C PRO A 237 7.18 9.22 -39.80
N ASP A 238 7.73 9.85 -38.76
CA ASP A 238 9.07 9.55 -38.26
C ASP A 238 9.01 8.27 -37.43
N ARG A 239 9.51 7.18 -38.00
CA ARG A 239 9.43 5.85 -37.38
C ARG A 239 10.36 5.71 -36.19
N ASP A 240 11.49 6.41 -36.22
CA ASP A 240 12.47 6.33 -35.14
C ASP A 240 11.92 7.08 -33.92
N ARG A 241 11.20 8.20 -34.14
CA ARG A 241 10.40 8.87 -33.09
C ARG A 241 9.35 7.93 -32.51
N LEU A 242 8.52 7.31 -33.37
CA LEU A 242 7.47 6.39 -32.92
C LEU A 242 8.05 5.21 -32.12
N ALA A 243 9.13 4.60 -32.60
CA ALA A 243 9.80 3.48 -31.93
C ALA A 243 10.34 3.91 -30.55
N ARG A 244 11.05 5.04 -30.49
CA ARG A 244 11.56 5.57 -29.20
C ARG A 244 10.44 5.81 -28.20
N THR A 245 9.35 6.48 -28.59
CA THR A 245 8.28 6.79 -27.63
C THR A 245 7.44 5.58 -27.24
N ARG A 246 7.33 4.55 -28.11
CA ARG A 246 6.80 3.23 -27.73
C ARG A 246 7.70 2.55 -26.70
N ASP A 247 9.00 2.49 -26.97
CA ASP A 247 9.96 1.81 -26.11
C ASP A 247 10.08 2.51 -24.74
N ASP A 248 9.96 3.85 -24.70
CA ASP A 248 9.87 4.62 -23.46
C ASP A 248 8.62 4.27 -22.64
N LEU A 249 7.44 4.18 -23.28
CA LEU A 249 6.22 3.77 -22.59
C LEU A 249 6.32 2.32 -22.11
N ARG A 250 6.88 1.43 -22.93
CA ARG A 250 7.14 0.04 -22.55
C ARG A 250 8.03 -0.04 -21.31
N ALA A 251 9.12 0.73 -21.27
CA ALA A 251 10.01 0.78 -20.10
C ALA A 251 9.29 1.29 -18.83
N ARG A 252 8.33 2.22 -18.97
CA ARG A 252 7.48 2.66 -17.84
C ARG A 252 6.54 1.56 -17.37
N ILE A 253 5.91 0.83 -18.29
CA ILE A 253 5.05 -0.33 -17.95
C ILE A 253 5.87 -1.40 -17.24
N ASP A 254 7.05 -1.76 -17.77
CA ASP A 254 7.93 -2.76 -17.18
C ASP A 254 8.38 -2.35 -15.76
N ARG A 255 8.70 -1.05 -15.55
CA ARG A 255 9.00 -0.51 -14.22
C ARG A 255 7.80 -0.59 -13.27
N ALA A 256 6.60 -0.26 -13.74
CA ALA A 256 5.39 -0.36 -12.94
C ALA A 256 5.11 -1.82 -12.54
N LEU A 257 5.23 -2.78 -13.45
CA LEU A 257 5.09 -4.21 -13.15
C LEU A 257 6.09 -4.71 -12.10
N ALA A 258 7.36 -4.30 -12.21
CA ALA A 258 8.38 -4.63 -11.23
C ALA A 258 8.05 -4.05 -9.85
N GLU A 259 7.62 -2.78 -9.79
CA GLU A 259 7.26 -2.13 -8.53
C GLU A 259 6.01 -2.74 -7.88
N LEU A 260 4.98 -3.08 -8.66
CA LEU A 260 3.79 -3.77 -8.16
C LEU A 260 4.17 -5.13 -7.54
N THR A 261 5.05 -5.88 -8.19
CA THR A 261 5.53 -7.16 -7.67
C THR A 261 6.28 -6.98 -6.35
N ALA A 262 7.18 -5.99 -6.28
CA ALA A 262 7.92 -5.69 -5.07
C ALA A 262 7.01 -5.21 -3.92
N SER A 263 6.03 -4.36 -4.22
CA SER A 263 5.04 -3.88 -3.25
C SER A 263 4.15 -4.98 -2.73
N ARG A 264 3.73 -5.94 -3.56
CA ARG A 264 3.00 -7.13 -3.11
C ARG A 264 3.81 -7.95 -2.11
N GLY A 265 5.09 -8.19 -2.39
CA GLY A 265 5.99 -8.90 -1.47
C GLY A 265 6.10 -8.20 -0.10
N ARG A 266 6.34 -6.88 -0.11
CA ARG A 266 6.39 -6.08 1.12
C ARG A 266 5.08 -6.09 1.90
N ARG A 267 3.94 -6.01 1.21
CA ARG A 267 2.62 -6.09 1.85
C ARG A 267 2.35 -7.45 2.47
N ALA A 268 2.70 -8.54 1.80
CA ALA A 268 2.57 -9.89 2.34
C ALA A 268 3.42 -10.07 3.61
N GLU A 269 4.63 -9.51 3.64
CA GLU A 269 5.47 -9.52 4.84
C GLU A 269 4.81 -8.74 5.99
N VAL A 270 4.32 -7.53 5.72
CA VAL A 270 3.61 -6.71 6.73
C VAL A 270 2.38 -7.43 7.26
N GLU A 271 1.57 -8.05 6.39
CA GLU A 271 0.40 -8.83 6.77
C GLU A 271 0.79 -9.99 7.69
N SER A 272 1.80 -10.78 7.31
CA SER A 272 2.28 -11.91 8.11
C SER A 272 2.70 -11.47 9.50
N ARG A 273 3.48 -10.37 9.60
CA ARG A 273 3.96 -9.84 10.87
C ARG A 273 2.81 -9.28 11.71
N MET A 274 1.87 -8.56 11.12
CA MET A 274 0.67 -8.10 11.82
C MET A 274 -0.21 -9.26 12.32
N ALA A 275 -0.30 -10.35 11.57
CA ALA A 275 -1.02 -11.55 12.01
C ALA A 275 -0.32 -12.26 13.18
N GLU A 276 1.01 -12.27 13.21
CA GLU A 276 1.80 -12.80 14.33
C GLU A 276 1.58 -12.02 15.63
N LEU A 277 1.42 -10.69 15.54
CA LEU A 277 1.11 -9.84 16.70
C LEU A 277 -0.18 -10.22 17.43
N ARG A 278 -1.09 -10.94 16.77
CA ARG A 278 -2.35 -11.40 17.37
C ARG A 278 -2.24 -12.67 18.20
N ARG A 279 -1.25 -13.53 17.94
CA ARG A 279 -1.15 -14.84 18.61
C ARG A 279 -1.08 -14.77 20.15
N PRO A 280 -0.43 -13.77 20.77
CA PRO A 280 -0.33 -13.68 22.22
C PRO A 280 -1.44 -12.84 22.90
N LEU A 281 -2.44 -12.34 22.16
CA LEU A 281 -3.48 -11.39 22.65
C LEU A 281 -4.83 -12.08 22.93
#